data_AF-A0A1Z5J9B3-F1
#
_entry.id   AF-A0A1Z5J9B3-F1
#
_cell.length_a   1.000
_cell.length_b   1.000
_cell.length_c   1.000
_cell.angle_alpha   90.00
_cell.angle_beta   90.00
_cell.angle_gamma   90.00
#
_symmetry.space_group_name_H-M   'P 1'
#
loop_
_entity.id
_entity.type
_entity.pdbx_description
1 polymer ?
#
loop_
_entity_poly.entity_id
_entity_poly.type
_entity_poly.pdbx_seq_one_letter_code
_entity_poly.pdbx_strand_id
1 'polypeptide(L)'
;MHAIVWVVCAFVLSQQSTAFSSRPFFSQSETKLYATADEDGNELLKKAAALREEANRLEQSLKANRPSKSSNIRPQPKAPPMTSYKSMKDSTWTLTYRFVDRPESRDVTSPSERNLYSGKLTVIFLNDGYSDVVRHESTNVKVQKVWGWDVERSNDDDNEYLLFSVDFVLPSIGKERFYFQARKSVDDIGNISLAEGTITVKLDVVDSKASRWSLFSPRGILAEFRAVGEFIGKPSTAF
;
A
#
# COMPACT_ATOMS: atom_id res chain seq x y z
N MET A 1 18.59 -31.12 -12.58
CA MET A 1 18.07 -30.72 -11.26
C MET A 1 19.03 -29.67 -10.69
N HIS A 2 18.70 -28.38 -10.82
CA HIS A 2 19.49 -27.30 -10.22
C HIS A 2 18.53 -26.46 -9.37
N ALA A 3 18.67 -26.57 -8.05
CA ALA A 3 17.99 -25.73 -7.10
C ALA A 3 18.81 -24.44 -6.96
N ILE A 4 18.21 -23.30 -7.30
CA ILE A 4 18.76 -21.97 -7.01
C ILE A 4 18.15 -21.58 -5.66
N VAL A 5 18.97 -21.61 -4.63
CA VAL A 5 18.63 -21.16 -3.28
C VAL A 5 18.69 -19.63 -3.29
N TRP A 6 17.55 -18.98 -3.10
CA TRP A 6 17.48 -17.55 -2.83
C TRP A 6 17.64 -17.36 -1.32
N VAL A 7 18.69 -16.64 -0.91
CA VAL A 7 18.89 -16.21 0.48
C VAL A 7 18.61 -14.72 0.50
N VAL A 8 17.50 -14.31 1.12
CA VAL A 8 17.18 -12.90 1.36
C VAL A 8 17.24 -12.64 2.87
N CYS A 9 18.36 -12.04 3.30
CA CYS A 9 18.55 -11.29 4.55
C CYS A 9 17.59 -10.11 4.71
N ALA A 10 16.52 -10.18 5.51
CA ALA A 10 15.82 -8.99 5.99
C ALA A 10 16.56 -8.37 7.20
N PHE A 11 16.35 -7.08 7.47
CA PHE A 11 16.50 -6.40 8.77
C PHE A 11 15.82 -5.04 8.70
N VAL A 12 14.87 -4.81 9.61
CA VAL A 12 14.17 -3.53 9.78
C VAL A 12 14.38 -3.07 11.22
N LEU A 13 15.14 -2.00 11.40
CA LEU A 13 15.34 -1.32 12.68
C LEU A 13 14.27 -0.26 12.93
N SER A 14 13.49 -0.50 13.98
CA SER A 14 13.31 0.35 15.18
C SER A 14 13.72 1.83 15.08
N GLN A 15 12.74 2.73 15.26
CA GLN A 15 13.00 4.15 15.55
C GLN A 15 13.21 4.36 17.07
N GLN A 16 14.37 4.89 17.45
CA GLN A 16 14.57 5.60 18.72
C GLN A 16 14.89 7.07 18.40
N SER A 17 14.15 8.00 19.00
CA SER A 17 14.42 9.43 18.94
C SER A 17 14.98 9.89 20.28
N THR A 18 16.27 10.21 20.32
CA THR A 18 16.95 10.87 21.44
C THR A 18 16.98 12.39 21.23
N ALA A 19 16.79 13.12 22.33
CA ALA A 19 16.85 14.57 22.41
C ALA A 19 18.28 15.10 22.28
N PHE A 20 18.45 16.27 21.63
CA PHE A 20 19.54 17.19 21.97
C PHE A 20 19.27 18.66 21.59
N SER A 21 19.33 19.49 22.63
CA SER A 21 19.70 20.91 22.75
C SER A 21 20.19 21.69 21.51
N SER A 22 19.63 22.90 21.30
CA SER A 22 20.38 24.10 20.90
C SER A 22 19.66 25.38 21.35
N ARG A 23 20.39 26.29 22.03
CA ARG A 23 19.95 27.65 22.40
C ARG A 23 19.88 28.57 21.16
N PRO A 24 19.20 29.73 21.27
CA PRO A 24 19.95 30.98 21.12
C PRO A 24 19.60 32.07 22.16
N PHE A 25 20.47 33.09 22.19
CA PHE A 25 20.62 34.18 23.15
C PHE A 25 20.45 35.54 22.43
N PHE A 26 19.81 36.52 23.09
CA PHE A 26 19.67 37.97 22.78
C PHE A 26 18.84 38.36 21.53
N SER A 27 18.05 39.45 21.47
CA SER A 27 17.98 40.71 22.22
C SER A 27 16.58 41.36 22.09
N GLN A 28 16.20 42.20 23.06
CA GLN A 28 14.95 42.97 23.12
C GLN A 28 14.89 44.14 22.11
N SER A 29 13.69 44.42 21.60
CA SER A 29 13.14 45.78 21.45
C SER A 29 11.60 45.73 21.36
N GLU A 30 10.99 46.00 22.50
CA GLU A 30 9.84 46.89 22.75
C GLU A 30 8.66 47.00 21.75
N THR A 31 7.51 46.52 22.25
CA THR A 31 6.20 47.22 22.37
C THR A 31 5.59 47.95 21.17
N LYS A 32 4.54 47.33 20.61
CA LYS A 32 3.13 47.78 20.63
C LYS A 32 2.34 46.98 19.60
N LEU A 33 1.33 46.23 20.04
CA LEU A 33 0.08 45.88 19.32
C LEU A 33 -0.59 44.69 20.02
N TYR A 34 -1.21 44.94 21.18
CA TYR A 34 -2.20 44.03 21.77
C TYR A 34 -3.46 44.87 21.98
N ALA A 35 -4.45 44.71 21.10
CA ALA A 35 -5.82 45.17 21.36
C ALA A 35 -6.92 44.65 20.39
N THR A 36 -6.66 43.74 19.44
CA THR A 36 -7.72 43.34 18.47
C THR A 36 -7.93 41.83 18.26
N ALA A 37 -7.13 40.95 18.87
CA ALA A 37 -7.22 39.51 18.61
C ALA A 37 -8.37 38.79 19.34
N ASP A 38 -8.90 39.36 20.44
CA ASP A 38 -9.92 38.70 21.27
C ASP A 38 -11.35 38.92 20.75
N GLU A 39 -11.62 40.02 20.05
CA GLU A 39 -12.96 40.31 19.50
C GLU A 39 -13.24 39.45 18.26
N ASP A 40 -12.29 39.36 17.32
CA ASP A 40 -12.42 38.54 16.10
C ASP A 40 -12.56 37.04 16.41
N GLY A 41 -11.84 36.54 17.41
CA GLY A 41 -11.94 35.14 17.86
C GLY A 41 -13.33 34.83 18.43
N ASN A 42 -13.92 35.77 19.16
CA ASN A 42 -15.24 35.60 19.76
C ASN A 42 -16.37 35.71 18.72
N GLU A 43 -16.21 36.56 17.70
CA GLU A 43 -17.12 36.59 16.55
C GLU A 43 -17.07 35.30 15.73
N LEU A 44 -15.88 34.76 15.47
CA LEU A 44 -15.72 33.49 14.75
C LEU A 44 -16.33 32.31 15.52
N LEU A 45 -16.20 32.28 16.85
CA LEU A 45 -16.83 31.27 17.69
C LEU A 45 -18.36 31.36 17.68
N LYS A 46 -18.93 32.57 17.72
CA LYS A 46 -20.38 32.79 17.59
C LYS A 46 -20.89 32.39 16.21
N LYS A 47 -20.13 32.70 15.15
CA LYS A 47 -20.47 32.31 13.77
C LYS A 47 -20.40 30.79 13.58
N ALA A 48 -19.40 30.13 14.17
CA ALA A 48 -19.29 28.67 14.16
C ALA A 48 -20.43 28.00 14.95
N ALA A 49 -20.87 28.59 16.07
CA ALA A 49 -22.01 28.11 16.83
C ALA A 49 -23.32 28.23 16.02
N ALA A 50 -23.56 29.37 15.38
CA ALA A 50 -24.73 29.59 14.53
C ALA A 50 -24.81 28.59 13.37
N LEU A 51 -23.68 28.32 12.69
CA LEU A 51 -23.62 27.35 11.58
C LEU A 51 -23.91 25.92 12.04
N ARG A 52 -23.47 25.53 13.24
CA ARG A 52 -23.77 24.20 13.82
C ARG A 52 -25.25 24.06 14.15
N GLU A 53 -25.88 25.12 14.66
CA GLU A 53 -27.30 25.13 14.97
C GLU A 53 -28.16 25.08 13.70
N GLU A 54 -27.77 25.82 12.66
CA GLU A 54 -28.41 25.79 11.35
C GLU A 54 -28.29 24.40 10.69
N ALA A 55 -27.11 23.78 10.76
CA ALA A 55 -26.88 22.42 10.27
C ALA A 55 -27.75 21.40 11.02
N ASN A 56 -27.82 21.48 12.36
CA ASN A 56 -28.69 20.61 13.16
C ASN A 56 -30.17 20.77 12.80
N ARG A 57 -30.63 22.00 12.55
CA ARG A 57 -32.01 22.27 12.12
C ARG A 57 -32.31 21.64 10.76
N LEU A 58 -31.36 21.73 9.82
CA LEU A 58 -31.48 21.09 8.51
C LEU A 58 -31.49 19.56 8.63
N GLU A 59 -30.62 18.97 9.45
CA GLU A 59 -30.62 17.52 9.69
C GLU A 59 -31.94 17.03 10.30
N GLN A 60 -32.51 17.77 11.26
CA GLN A 60 -33.81 17.45 11.85
C GLN A 60 -34.94 17.53 10.81
N SER A 61 -34.92 18.54 9.92
CA SER A 61 -35.89 18.65 8.83
C SER A 61 -35.80 17.50 7.84
N LEU A 62 -34.59 17.03 7.52
CA LEU A 62 -34.36 15.87 6.64
C LEU A 62 -34.77 14.55 7.31
N LYS A 63 -34.61 14.45 8.63
CA LYS A 63 -35.04 13.28 9.40
C LYS A 63 -36.56 13.20 9.53
N ALA A 64 -37.23 14.34 9.69
CA ALA A 64 -38.70 14.44 9.76
C ALA A 64 -39.37 14.24 8.39
N ASN A 65 -38.77 14.71 7.30
CA ASN A 65 -39.24 14.50 5.93
C ASN A 65 -38.75 13.19 5.31
N ARG A 66 -38.09 12.31 6.07
CA ARG A 66 -37.76 10.98 5.59
C ARG A 66 -39.09 10.20 5.55
N PRO A 67 -39.64 9.86 4.36
CA PRO A 67 -40.85 9.05 4.32
C PRO A 67 -40.56 7.77 5.11
N SER A 68 -41.37 7.52 6.14
CA SER A 68 -41.34 6.28 6.89
C SER A 68 -41.42 5.16 5.87
N LYS A 69 -40.29 4.47 5.67
CA LYS A 69 -40.23 3.29 4.82
C LYS A 69 -41.20 2.30 5.43
N SER A 70 -42.38 2.20 4.82
CA SER A 70 -43.21 1.02 4.90
C SER A 70 -42.28 -0.18 4.71
N SER A 71 -42.51 -1.18 5.55
CA SER A 71 -41.82 -2.47 5.55
C SER A 71 -42.02 -3.17 4.22
N ASN A 72 -41.26 -2.75 3.21
CA ASN A 72 -41.05 -3.48 1.99
C ASN A 72 -39.70 -4.15 2.17
N ILE A 73 -39.73 -5.45 2.47
CA ILE A 73 -38.58 -6.33 2.60
C ILE A 73 -37.89 -6.34 1.23
N ARG A 74 -37.03 -5.35 1.01
CA ARG A 74 -36.06 -5.38 -0.06
C ARG A 74 -35.05 -6.44 0.37
N PRO A 75 -34.90 -7.56 -0.33
CA PRO A 75 -33.81 -8.47 -0.05
C PRO A 75 -32.53 -7.63 -0.12
N GLN A 76 -31.85 -7.46 1.02
CA GLN A 76 -30.49 -6.97 0.98
C GLN A 76 -29.73 -7.90 0.04
N PRO A 77 -28.90 -7.39 -0.88
CA PRO A 77 -27.97 -8.26 -1.57
C PRO A 77 -27.18 -8.96 -0.47
N LYS A 78 -27.42 -10.27 -0.29
CA LYS A 78 -26.60 -11.12 0.58
C LYS A 78 -25.17 -10.80 0.20
N ALA A 79 -24.41 -10.24 1.13
CA ALA A 79 -22.97 -10.13 0.93
C ALA A 79 -22.48 -11.51 0.47
N PRO A 80 -21.74 -11.60 -0.64
CA PRO A 80 -21.27 -12.89 -1.12
C PRO A 80 -20.54 -13.60 0.03
N PRO A 81 -20.70 -14.93 0.16
CA PRO A 81 -20.03 -15.67 1.22
C PRO A 81 -18.55 -15.33 1.16
N MET A 82 -18.02 -14.81 2.27
CA MET A 82 -16.63 -14.40 2.35
C MET A 82 -15.79 -15.68 2.29
N THR A 83 -15.24 -16.00 1.12
CA THR A 83 -14.38 -17.18 0.97
C THR A 83 -13.18 -16.96 1.87
N SER A 84 -13.00 -17.84 2.86
CA SER A 84 -11.83 -17.83 3.73
C SER A 84 -10.94 -19.03 3.40
N TYR A 85 -9.63 -18.80 3.40
CA TYR A 85 -8.65 -19.82 3.06
C TYR A 85 -7.79 -20.15 4.27
N LYS A 86 -7.58 -21.44 4.55
CA LYS A 86 -6.66 -21.92 5.60
C LYS A 86 -5.24 -22.17 5.09
N SER A 87 -5.07 -22.20 3.77
CA SER A 87 -3.80 -22.44 3.09
C SER A 87 -3.68 -21.51 1.89
N MET A 88 -2.45 -21.11 1.54
CA MET A 88 -2.17 -20.40 0.29
C MET A 88 -2.23 -21.34 -0.92
N LYS A 89 -2.08 -22.64 -0.71
CA LYS A 89 -2.11 -23.65 -1.76
C LYS A 89 -3.53 -23.83 -2.29
N ASP A 90 -3.65 -23.84 -3.62
CA ASP A 90 -4.90 -23.91 -4.38
C ASP A 90 -5.90 -22.82 -3.97
N SER A 91 -5.40 -21.62 -3.64
CA SER A 91 -6.21 -20.49 -3.21
C SER A 91 -6.31 -19.43 -4.30
N THR A 92 -7.48 -18.78 -4.41
CA THR A 92 -7.73 -17.74 -5.41
C THR A 92 -7.82 -16.37 -4.75
N TRP A 93 -7.02 -15.42 -5.24
CA TRP A 93 -6.90 -14.09 -4.66
C TRP A 93 -7.11 -13.01 -5.72
N THR A 94 -7.85 -11.97 -5.37
CA THR A 94 -7.96 -10.75 -6.16
C THR A 94 -7.06 -9.68 -5.56
N LEU A 95 -6.04 -9.29 -6.32
CA LEU A 95 -5.04 -8.30 -5.99
C LEU A 95 -5.44 -6.98 -6.63
N THR A 96 -5.71 -5.95 -5.83
CA THR A 96 -5.88 -4.58 -6.34
C THR A 96 -4.54 -3.86 -6.16
N TYR A 97 -3.91 -3.45 -7.26
CA TYR A 97 -2.56 -2.88 -7.24
C TYR A 97 -2.53 -1.45 -7.75
N ARG A 98 -1.54 -0.68 -7.29
CA ARG A 98 -1.22 0.66 -7.77
C ARG A 98 0.29 0.89 -7.67
N PHE A 99 0.95 1.21 -8.77
CA PHE A 99 2.40 1.44 -8.82
C PHE A 99 2.80 2.46 -9.90
N VAL A 100 4.05 2.91 -9.86
CA VAL A 100 4.68 3.77 -10.87
C VAL A 100 5.75 3.02 -11.66
N ASP A 101 6.04 3.42 -12.90
CA ASP A 101 7.08 2.78 -13.72
C ASP A 101 8.50 2.91 -13.17
N ARG A 102 8.80 3.97 -12.41
CA ARG A 102 10.13 4.21 -11.88
C ARG A 102 10.10 4.63 -10.41
N PRO A 103 11.07 4.16 -9.61
CA PRO A 103 11.21 4.60 -8.22
C PRO A 103 11.67 6.06 -8.18
N GLU A 104 11.50 6.71 -7.02
CA GLU A 104 11.90 8.10 -6.84
C GLU A 104 13.41 8.28 -7.07
N SER A 105 13.78 9.23 -7.94
CA SER A 105 15.17 9.64 -8.07
C SER A 105 15.57 10.41 -6.81
N ARG A 106 16.76 10.12 -6.28
CA ARG A 106 17.33 10.91 -5.16
C ARG A 106 17.75 12.31 -5.62
N ASP A 107 18.02 12.47 -6.91
CA ASP A 107 18.39 13.74 -7.51
C ASP A 107 17.13 14.55 -7.80
N VAL A 108 16.99 15.67 -7.09
CA VAL A 108 15.85 16.61 -7.11
C VAL A 108 15.80 17.43 -8.42
N THR A 109 16.68 17.14 -9.38
CA THR A 109 16.99 18.05 -10.49
C THR A 109 15.92 18.07 -11.60
N SER A 110 14.97 17.15 -11.62
CA SER A 110 13.71 17.32 -12.37
C SER A 110 12.70 16.25 -11.97
N PRO A 111 11.40 16.58 -11.84
CA PRO A 111 10.37 15.56 -11.76
C PRO A 111 10.33 14.84 -13.10
N SER A 112 11.00 13.69 -13.18
CA SER A 112 10.75 12.76 -14.28
C SER A 112 9.27 12.41 -14.26
N GLU A 113 8.60 12.53 -15.41
CA GLU A 113 7.19 12.18 -15.54
C GLU A 113 7.01 10.71 -15.20
N ARG A 114 6.43 10.44 -14.02
CA ARG A 114 6.14 9.09 -13.53
C ARG A 114 4.76 8.69 -13.99
N ASN A 115 4.68 7.56 -14.69
CA ASN A 115 3.39 7.05 -15.13
C ASN A 115 2.79 6.18 -14.03
N LEU A 116 1.59 6.55 -13.60
CA LEU A 116 0.85 5.81 -12.59
C LEU A 116 0.02 4.71 -13.26
N TYR A 117 0.16 3.50 -12.74
CA TYR A 117 -0.58 2.33 -13.17
C TYR A 117 -1.38 1.74 -12.02
N SER A 118 -2.59 1.26 -12.32
CA SER A 118 -3.43 0.57 -11.36
C SER A 118 -4.31 -0.45 -12.06
N GLY A 119 -4.79 -1.41 -11.30
CA GLY A 119 -5.65 -2.46 -11.82
C GLY A 119 -6.02 -3.51 -10.79
N LYS A 120 -6.73 -4.53 -11.25
CA LYS A 120 -7.07 -5.72 -10.47
C LYS A 120 -6.57 -6.96 -11.19
N LEU A 121 -5.94 -7.86 -10.45
CA LEU A 121 -5.41 -9.12 -10.93
C LEU A 121 -5.93 -10.24 -10.05
N THR A 122 -6.70 -11.16 -10.62
CA THR A 122 -7.16 -12.37 -9.95
C THR A 122 -6.21 -13.51 -10.30
N VAL A 123 -5.55 -14.07 -9.29
CA VAL A 123 -4.56 -15.14 -9.41
C VAL A 123 -5.00 -16.38 -8.64
N ILE A 124 -4.61 -17.55 -9.14
CA ILE A 124 -4.65 -18.81 -8.39
C ILE A 124 -3.22 -19.15 -8.00
N PHE A 125 -3.00 -19.38 -6.71
CA PHE A 125 -1.75 -19.91 -6.19
C PHE A 125 -1.87 -21.43 -6.11
N LEU A 126 -1.20 -22.15 -7.01
CA LEU A 126 -1.28 -23.60 -7.12
C LEU A 126 -0.37 -24.27 -6.08
N ASN A 127 -0.73 -25.48 -5.64
CA ASN A 127 0.05 -26.25 -4.66
C ASN A 127 1.49 -26.60 -5.11
N ASP A 128 1.78 -26.56 -6.41
CA ASP A 128 3.09 -26.84 -7.00
C ASP A 128 4.06 -25.63 -6.97
N GLY A 129 3.62 -24.50 -6.40
CA GLY A 129 4.40 -23.26 -6.32
C GLY A 129 4.28 -22.38 -7.56
N TYR A 130 3.47 -22.75 -8.56
CA TYR A 130 3.16 -21.91 -9.71
C TYR A 130 1.90 -21.07 -9.49
N SER A 131 1.67 -20.12 -10.39
CA SER A 131 0.52 -19.24 -10.34
C SER A 131 -0.11 -19.07 -11.70
N ASP A 132 -1.44 -19.09 -11.73
CA ASP A 132 -2.23 -18.86 -12.93
C ASP A 132 -3.02 -17.55 -12.84
N VAL A 133 -3.15 -16.88 -13.98
CA VAL A 133 -3.94 -15.65 -14.11
C VAL A 133 -5.36 -16.03 -14.52
N VAL A 134 -6.32 -15.79 -13.62
CA VAL A 134 -7.74 -16.02 -13.90
C VAL A 134 -8.33 -14.83 -14.65
N ARG A 135 -8.05 -13.62 -14.16
CA ARG A 135 -8.63 -12.39 -14.68
C ARG A 135 -7.69 -11.22 -14.44
N HIS A 136 -7.59 -10.34 -15.42
CA HIS A 136 -6.83 -9.10 -15.29
C HIS A 136 -7.68 -7.93 -15.81
N GLU A 137 -7.87 -6.93 -14.95
CA GLU A 137 -8.63 -5.72 -15.24
C GLU A 137 -7.72 -4.51 -15.09
N SER A 138 -7.32 -3.93 -16.21
CA SER A 138 -6.67 -2.62 -16.22
C SER A 138 -6.80 -2.00 -17.60
N THR A 139 -6.76 -0.67 -17.68
CA THR A 139 -6.89 0.05 -18.94
C THR A 139 -5.55 0.24 -19.66
N ASN A 140 -4.46 0.37 -18.89
CA ASN A 140 -3.19 0.90 -19.41
C ASN A 140 -2.01 -0.07 -19.24
N VAL A 141 -2.20 -1.25 -18.68
CA VAL A 141 -1.14 -2.26 -18.52
C VAL A 141 -1.64 -3.63 -18.93
N LYS A 142 -0.72 -4.52 -19.30
CA LYS A 142 -1.06 -5.92 -19.59
C LYS A 142 -0.21 -6.83 -18.73
N VAL A 143 -0.85 -7.75 -18.00
CA VAL A 143 -0.13 -8.84 -17.33
C VAL A 143 0.23 -9.88 -18.38
N GLN A 144 1.52 -10.17 -18.52
CA GLN A 144 1.99 -11.20 -19.43
C GLN A 144 2.08 -12.56 -18.74
N LYS A 145 2.64 -12.58 -17.54
CA LYS A 145 2.86 -13.82 -16.79
C LYS A 145 2.97 -13.51 -15.30
N VAL A 146 2.37 -14.36 -14.48
CA VAL A 146 2.67 -14.43 -13.04
C VAL A 146 3.61 -15.61 -12.85
N TRP A 147 4.71 -15.38 -12.16
CA TRP A 147 5.69 -16.40 -11.84
C TRP A 147 5.34 -17.07 -10.52
N GLY A 148 6.10 -18.09 -10.16
CA GLY A 148 5.87 -18.86 -8.95
C GLY A 148 5.79 -17.98 -7.69
N TRP A 149 5.16 -18.56 -6.68
CA TRP A 149 4.93 -17.95 -5.39
C TRP A 149 5.59 -18.77 -4.30
N ASP A 150 6.00 -18.11 -3.23
CA ASP A 150 6.52 -18.77 -2.03
C ASP A 150 6.06 -18.03 -0.77
N VAL A 151 6.10 -18.73 0.36
CA VAL A 151 5.91 -18.14 1.68
C VAL A 151 7.21 -18.24 2.45
N GLU A 152 7.85 -17.10 2.68
CA GLU A 152 9.09 -17.03 3.44
C GLU A 152 8.84 -16.46 4.82
N ARG A 153 9.51 -17.04 5.82
CA ARG A 153 9.55 -16.48 7.17
C ARG A 153 10.77 -15.58 7.28
N SER A 154 10.53 -14.32 7.63
CA SER A 154 11.59 -13.35 7.88
C SER A 154 12.28 -13.67 9.19
N ASN A 155 13.62 -13.62 9.21
CA ASN A 155 14.43 -13.92 10.40
C ASN A 155 14.38 -12.80 11.46
N ASP A 156 13.77 -11.67 11.11
CA ASP A 156 13.98 -10.39 11.77
C ASP A 156 12.81 -9.99 12.65
N ASP A 157 11.62 -10.23 12.11
CA ASP A 157 10.34 -9.98 12.75
C ASP A 157 9.52 -11.26 12.91
N ASP A 158 10.09 -12.41 12.52
CA ASP A 158 9.50 -13.75 12.63
C ASP A 158 8.15 -13.91 11.89
N ASN A 159 7.82 -12.93 11.04
CA ASN A 159 6.59 -12.88 10.25
C ASN A 159 6.73 -13.68 8.96
N GLU A 160 5.60 -14.18 8.47
CA GLU A 160 5.51 -14.85 7.17
C GLU A 160 5.11 -13.85 6.07
N TYR A 161 5.76 -13.96 4.92
CA TYR A 161 5.53 -13.12 3.76
C TYR A 161 5.23 -13.98 2.54
N LEU A 162 4.20 -13.62 1.80
CA LEU A 162 3.94 -14.13 0.46
C LEU A 162 4.80 -13.34 -0.54
N LEU A 163 5.58 -14.05 -1.34
CA LEU A 163 6.39 -13.48 -2.42
C LEU A 163 5.97 -14.08 -3.75
N PHE A 164 5.84 -13.24 -4.78
CA PHE A 164 5.67 -13.68 -6.17
C PHE A 164 6.13 -12.56 -7.11
N SER A 165 6.25 -12.86 -8.40
CA SER A 165 6.61 -11.84 -9.39
C SER A 165 5.69 -11.86 -10.60
N VAL A 166 5.56 -10.70 -11.23
CA VAL A 166 4.64 -10.49 -12.36
C VAL A 166 5.36 -9.74 -13.46
N ASP A 167 5.35 -10.31 -14.66
CA ASP A 167 5.79 -9.63 -15.87
C ASP A 167 4.63 -8.74 -16.36
N PHE A 168 4.84 -7.42 -16.34
CA PHE A 168 3.94 -6.44 -16.93
C PHE A 168 4.49 -5.94 -18.26
N VAL A 169 3.59 -5.65 -19.20
CA VAL A 169 3.89 -4.85 -20.39
C VAL A 169 3.30 -3.47 -20.16
N LEU A 170 4.19 -2.49 -19.99
CA LEU A 170 3.87 -1.08 -19.75
C LEU A 170 4.02 -0.27 -21.05
N PRO A 171 3.14 0.71 -21.30
CA PRO A 171 3.25 1.58 -22.48
C PRO A 171 4.54 2.41 -22.51
N SER A 172 5.06 2.82 -21.35
CA SER A 172 6.22 3.74 -21.27
C SER A 172 7.57 3.04 -21.44
N ILE A 173 7.73 1.84 -20.88
CA ILE A 173 9.03 1.15 -20.80
C ILE A 173 9.04 -0.24 -21.45
N GLY A 174 7.89 -0.74 -21.90
CA GLY A 174 7.77 -2.08 -22.45
C GLY A 174 7.63 -3.16 -21.38
N LYS A 175 8.26 -4.31 -21.59
CA LYS A 175 8.17 -5.47 -20.69
C LYS A 175 9.10 -5.30 -19.50
N GLU A 176 8.56 -5.35 -18.29
CA GLU A 176 9.30 -5.23 -17.03
C GLU A 176 8.77 -6.21 -15.98
N ARG A 177 9.63 -6.68 -15.08
CA ARG A 177 9.24 -7.58 -13.99
C ARG A 177 9.10 -6.83 -12.68
N PHE A 178 7.94 -6.98 -12.05
CA PHE A 178 7.64 -6.44 -10.74
C PHE A 178 7.56 -7.57 -9.71
N TYR A 179 8.01 -7.30 -8.50
CA TYR A 179 8.06 -8.25 -7.40
C TYR A 179 7.06 -7.81 -6.34
N PHE A 180 6.20 -8.72 -5.94
CA PHE A 180 5.11 -8.50 -5.01
C PHE A 180 5.45 -9.21 -3.71
N GLN A 181 5.28 -8.49 -2.61
CA GLN A 181 5.44 -9.02 -1.26
C GLN A 181 4.25 -8.59 -0.41
N ALA A 182 3.64 -9.50 0.34
CA ALA A 182 2.62 -9.15 1.33
C ALA A 182 2.82 -9.95 2.61
N ARG A 183 2.59 -9.35 3.77
CA ARG A 183 2.57 -10.06 5.04
C ARG A 183 1.38 -11.01 5.07
N LYS A 184 1.67 -12.28 5.34
CA LYS A 184 0.66 -13.31 5.62
C LYS A 184 0.31 -13.25 7.10
N SER A 185 -0.95 -13.03 7.40
CA SER A 185 -1.48 -13.07 8.77
C SER A 185 -2.56 -14.14 8.85
N VAL A 186 -2.57 -14.87 9.97
CA VAL A 186 -3.53 -15.92 10.26
C VAL A 186 -4.37 -15.47 11.45
N ASP A 187 -5.70 -15.50 11.31
CA ASP A 187 -6.62 -15.18 12.41
C ASP A 187 -6.77 -16.34 13.40
N ASP A 188 -7.46 -16.11 14.51
CA ASP A 188 -7.70 -17.12 15.56
C ASP A 188 -8.44 -18.38 15.06
N ILE A 189 -9.14 -18.27 13.92
CA ILE A 189 -9.93 -19.34 13.30
C ILE A 189 -9.10 -20.08 12.23
N GLY A 190 -7.89 -19.60 11.94
CA GLY A 190 -6.97 -20.15 10.95
C GLY A 190 -7.17 -19.61 9.53
N ASN A 191 -7.93 -18.54 9.34
CA ASN A 191 -8.09 -17.90 8.03
C ASN A 191 -6.91 -17.00 7.73
N ILE A 192 -6.47 -17.06 6.47
CA ILE A 192 -5.37 -16.26 5.96
C ILE A 192 -5.90 -14.91 5.46
N SER A 193 -5.16 -13.86 5.81
CA SER A 193 -5.28 -12.53 5.23
C SER A 193 -3.91 -12.05 4.74
N LEU A 194 -3.93 -11.23 3.69
CA LEU A 194 -2.73 -10.60 3.14
C LEU A 194 -2.76 -9.10 3.47
N ALA A 195 -1.74 -8.65 4.20
CA ALA A 195 -1.58 -7.26 4.62
C ALA A 195 -0.29 -6.66 4.05
N GLU A 196 -0.19 -5.32 4.04
CA GLU A 196 1.07 -4.61 3.72
C GLU A 196 1.68 -5.02 2.36
N GLY A 197 0.82 -5.16 1.35
CA GLY A 197 1.24 -5.53 0.01
C GLY A 197 2.11 -4.44 -0.62
N THR A 198 3.36 -4.75 -0.90
CA THR A 198 4.36 -3.85 -1.50
C THR A 198 4.76 -4.37 -2.88
N ILE A 199 4.96 -3.45 -3.82
CA ILE A 199 5.43 -3.74 -5.17
C ILE A 199 6.81 -3.12 -5.35
N THR A 200 7.78 -3.92 -5.79
CA THR A 200 9.15 -3.48 -6.04
C THR A 200 9.59 -3.80 -7.46
N VAL A 201 10.57 -3.04 -7.94
CA VAL A 201 11.28 -3.29 -9.20
C VAL A 201 12.75 -3.50 -8.91
N LYS A 202 13.40 -4.38 -9.69
CA LYS A 202 14.84 -4.61 -9.62
C LYS A 202 15.55 -3.58 -10.50
N LEU A 203 16.52 -2.88 -9.94
CA LEU A 203 17.43 -1.99 -10.64
C LEU A 203 18.84 -2.59 -10.66
N ASP A 204 19.47 -2.55 -11.83
CA ASP A 204 20.88 -2.88 -11.97
C ASP A 204 21.73 -1.70 -11.49
N VAL A 205 22.66 -1.96 -10.59
CA VAL A 205 23.51 -0.93 -9.97
C VAL A 205 24.76 -0.76 -10.82
N VAL A 206 24.79 0.27 -11.67
CA VAL A 206 25.99 0.60 -12.48
C VAL A 206 26.97 1.50 -11.73
N ASP A 207 26.53 2.25 -10.71
CA ASP A 207 27.40 3.07 -9.85
C ASP A 207 26.83 3.17 -8.42
N SER A 208 27.43 2.45 -7.47
CA SER A 208 26.91 2.36 -6.10
C SER A 208 27.31 3.55 -5.22
N LYS A 209 26.41 4.54 -5.10
CA LYS A 209 26.42 5.51 -3.98
C LYS A 209 25.03 5.61 -3.34
N ALA A 210 24.44 4.49 -2.91
CA ALA A 210 23.18 4.55 -2.19
C ALA A 210 22.83 3.26 -1.44
N SER A 211 22.67 3.40 -0.13
CA SER A 211 22.14 2.40 0.81
C SER A 211 20.70 1.99 0.49
N ARG A 212 20.48 0.71 0.16
CA ARG A 212 19.42 -0.22 0.62
C ARG A 212 19.39 -1.48 -0.29
N TRP A 213 19.01 -2.62 0.28
CA TRP A 213 18.77 -3.95 -0.34
C TRP A 213 19.67 -4.28 -1.53
N SER A 214 20.89 -4.67 -1.23
CA SER A 214 21.94 -4.92 -2.21
C SER A 214 22.32 -6.40 -2.21
N LEU A 215 22.18 -7.09 -3.33
CA LEU A 215 22.74 -8.44 -3.47
C LEU A 215 24.27 -8.34 -3.51
N PHE A 216 24.94 -8.77 -2.44
CA PHE A 216 26.38 -8.66 -2.28
C PHE A 216 27.11 -9.79 -3.01
N SER A 217 28.08 -9.42 -3.84
CA SER A 217 29.18 -10.30 -4.27
C SER A 217 30.50 -9.74 -3.73
N PRO A 218 31.61 -10.52 -3.73
CA PRO A 218 32.94 -9.99 -3.40
C PRO A 218 33.39 -8.82 -4.30
N ARG A 219 32.64 -8.55 -5.39
CA ARG A 219 32.88 -7.48 -6.37
C ARG A 219 31.92 -6.29 -6.24
N GLY A 220 31.05 -6.27 -5.22
CA GLY A 220 30.11 -5.18 -4.98
C GLY A 220 28.63 -5.58 -5.10
N ILE A 221 27.77 -4.56 -5.10
CA ILE A 221 26.31 -4.65 -5.16
C ILE A 221 25.88 -4.95 -6.59
N LEU A 222 25.19 -6.08 -6.81
CA LEU A 222 24.76 -6.48 -8.15
C LEU A 222 23.39 -5.92 -8.55
N ALA A 223 22.50 -5.72 -7.58
CA ALA A 223 21.14 -5.24 -7.83
C ALA A 223 20.54 -4.59 -6.59
N GLU A 224 19.68 -3.60 -6.81
CA GLU A 224 18.89 -2.91 -5.79
C GLU A 224 17.40 -3.12 -6.07
N PHE A 225 16.61 -3.44 -5.05
CA PHE A 225 15.15 -3.48 -5.15
C PHE A 225 14.56 -2.19 -4.58
N ARG A 226 13.72 -1.52 -5.37
CA ARG A 226 13.06 -0.27 -4.94
C ARG A 226 11.54 -0.40 -4.98
N ALA A 227 10.90 0.08 -3.93
CA ALA A 227 9.46 0.18 -3.85
C ALA A 227 8.94 1.18 -4.89
N VAL A 228 7.90 0.76 -5.62
CA VAL A 228 7.24 1.53 -6.67
C VAL A 228 5.73 1.58 -6.50
N GLY A 229 5.19 0.86 -5.53
CA GLY A 229 3.76 0.86 -5.28
C GLY A 229 3.33 -0.14 -4.21
N GLU A 230 2.03 -0.31 -4.13
CA GLU A 230 1.37 -1.12 -3.12
C GLU A 230 0.23 -1.94 -3.75
N PHE A 231 -0.16 -3.00 -3.06
CA PHE A 231 -1.34 -3.78 -3.42
C PHE A 231 -2.12 -4.27 -2.20
N ILE A 232 -3.37 -4.58 -2.43
CA ILE A 232 -4.27 -5.18 -1.45
C ILE A 232 -4.76 -6.51 -2.02
N GLY A 233 -4.45 -7.60 -1.33
CA GLY A 233 -4.93 -8.93 -1.67
C GLY A 233 -6.19 -9.28 -0.87
N LYS A 234 -7.26 -9.66 -1.57
CA LYS A 234 -8.48 -10.18 -0.93
C LYS A 234 -8.78 -11.59 -1.46
N PRO A 235 -9.30 -12.49 -0.62
CA PRO A 235 -9.82 -13.77 -1.09
C PRO A 235 -10.84 -13.53 -2.21
N SER A 236 -10.66 -14.24 -3.32
CA SER A 236 -11.60 -14.18 -4.44
C SER A 236 -12.73 -15.18 -4.21
N THR A 237 -13.96 -14.73 -4.46
CA THR A 237 -15.14 -15.60 -4.54
C THR A 237 -15.40 -16.08 -5.98
N ALA A 238 -14.46 -15.83 -6.90
CA ALA A 238 -14.64 -16.08 -8.32
C ALA A 238 -14.71 -17.58 -8.62
N PHE A 239 -15.92 -18.12 -8.65
CA PHE A 239 -16.34 -19.32 -9.36
C PHE A 239 -17.73 -19.07 -9.95
#